data_AF-A0A933BDQ9-F1
#
_entry.id   AF-A0A933BDQ9-F1
#
_cell.length_a   1.000
_cell.length_b   1.000
_cell.length_c   1.000
_cell.angle_alpha   90.00
_cell.angle_beta   90.00
_cell.angle_gamma   90.00
#
_symmetry.space_group_name_H-M   'P 1'
#
loop_
_entity.id
_entity.type
_entity.pdbx_description
1 polymer ?
#
loop_
_entity_poly.entity_id
_entity_poly.type
_entity_poly.pdbx_seq_one_letter_code
_entity_poly.pdbx_strand_id
1 'polypeptide(L)'
;LNRNKGSKGHKFEFYDLQPRDWMTLKAEFKEFIRKLIALDMNVIVTARQKTQYADGAFMKAAGETFDGEKSLPYLFDTIVRLYKDEKGRHMGVCLKDRSNKLPKEPFECRYQLFEELFGKDTLTRKAKPTALASEEQKAKIRAHIERLAMPAEHVSKRLAAYGAESLDDLTAESADIILRKLEAAASKPAEPA
;
A
#
# COMPACT_ATOMS: atom_id res chain seq x y z
N LEU A 1 8.83 19.18 -25.52
CA LEU A 1 8.20 17.85 -25.58
C LEU A 1 8.73 17.12 -26.82
N ASN A 2 9.59 16.12 -26.64
CA ASN A 2 10.01 15.29 -27.76
C ASN A 2 8.94 14.23 -27.99
N ARG A 3 8.21 14.37 -29.11
CA ARG A 3 7.14 13.45 -29.49
C ARG A 3 7.70 12.40 -30.44
N ASN A 4 7.59 11.13 -30.09
CA ASN A 4 8.07 10.03 -30.92
C ASN A 4 6.91 9.42 -31.70
N LYS A 5 6.84 9.75 -32.99
CA LYS A 5 5.79 9.25 -33.90
C LYS A 5 5.85 7.73 -34.13
N GLY A 6 6.93 7.06 -33.74
CA GLY A 6 7.09 5.61 -33.80
C GLY A 6 6.65 4.85 -32.54
N SER A 7 6.27 5.56 -31.47
CA SER A 7 5.77 4.93 -30.24
C SER A 7 4.44 4.25 -30.50
N LYS A 8 4.33 2.97 -30.14
CA LYS A 8 3.07 2.18 -30.20
C LYS A 8 2.12 2.54 -29.05
N GLY A 9 2.05 3.83 -28.70
CA GLY A 9 1.17 4.36 -27.67
C GLY A 9 -0.29 4.29 -28.08
N HIS A 10 -1.19 4.31 -27.09
CA HIS A 10 -2.62 4.25 -27.32
C HIS A 10 -3.12 5.61 -27.86
N LYS A 11 -3.86 5.61 -28.97
CA LYS A 11 -4.65 6.74 -29.51
C LYS A 11 -3.99 8.14 -29.39
N PHE A 12 -2.99 8.41 -30.22
CA PHE A 12 -2.39 9.75 -30.44
C PHE A 12 -1.51 10.32 -29.32
N GLU A 13 -1.23 9.56 -28.26
CA GLU A 13 -0.22 9.92 -27.26
C GLU A 13 1.18 9.50 -27.73
N PHE A 14 1.86 10.42 -28.42
CA PHE A 14 3.26 10.26 -28.85
C PHE A 14 4.26 10.67 -27.75
N TYR A 15 3.87 10.55 -26.49
CA TYR A 15 4.70 10.98 -25.37
C TYR A 15 5.64 9.85 -24.95
N ASP A 16 6.94 10.04 -25.19
CA ASP A 16 7.94 9.16 -24.60
C ASP A 16 8.20 9.63 -23.17
N LEU A 17 7.95 8.73 -22.21
CA LEU A 17 8.20 8.96 -20.79
C LEU A 17 9.67 9.36 -20.58
N GLN A 18 9.87 10.56 -20.08
CA GLN A 18 11.16 11.09 -19.72
C GLN A 18 11.52 10.66 -18.29
N PRO A 19 12.82 10.64 -17.93
CA PRO A 19 13.24 10.31 -16.57
C PRO A 19 12.60 11.17 -15.48
N ARG A 20 12.21 12.42 -15.79
CA ARG A 20 11.51 13.31 -14.85
C ARG A 20 10.06 12.89 -14.59
N ASP A 21 9.38 12.32 -15.58
CA ASP A 21 8.00 11.84 -15.43
C ASP A 21 7.90 10.65 -14.49
N TRP A 22 9.00 9.91 -14.34
CA TRP A 22 9.08 8.83 -13.37
C TRP A 22 8.80 9.31 -11.95
N MET A 23 9.15 10.56 -11.60
CA MET A 23 8.82 11.10 -10.27
C MET A 23 7.31 11.23 -10.07
N THR A 24 6.60 11.75 -11.07
CA THR A 24 5.14 11.87 -11.06
C THR A 24 4.47 10.50 -11.05
N LEU A 25 4.84 9.60 -11.96
CA LEU A 25 4.31 8.24 -12.00
C LEU A 25 4.54 7.48 -10.69
N LYS A 26 5.71 7.67 -10.07
CA LYS A 26 6.03 7.04 -8.78
C LYS A 26 5.20 7.63 -7.64
N ALA A 27 4.86 8.92 -7.68
CA ALA A 27 3.97 9.54 -6.70
C ALA A 27 2.55 8.95 -6.81
N GLU A 28 1.98 8.91 -8.02
CA GLU A 28 0.68 8.30 -8.31
C GLU A 28 0.66 6.81 -7.90
N PHE A 29 1.72 6.08 -8.22
CA PHE A 29 1.85 4.68 -7.83
C PHE A 29 1.86 4.50 -6.31
N LYS A 30 2.59 5.34 -5.57
CA LYS A 30 2.59 5.29 -4.10
C LYS A 30 1.22 5.61 -3.52
N GLU A 31 0.53 6.60 -4.08
CA GLU A 31 -0.83 6.95 -3.66
C GLU A 31 -1.79 5.76 -3.89
N PHE A 32 -1.71 5.12 -5.06
CA PHE A 32 -2.47 3.92 -5.36
C PHE A 32 -2.19 2.79 -4.35
N ILE A 33 -0.92 2.54 -4.01
CA ILE A 33 -0.56 1.54 -3.00
C ILE A 33 -1.13 1.89 -1.62
N ARG A 34 -1.10 3.16 -1.21
CA ARG A 34 -1.71 3.58 0.07
C ARG A 34 -3.21 3.33 0.11
N LYS A 35 -3.91 3.61 -0.99
CA LYS A 35 -5.33 3.30 -1.12
C LYS A 35 -5.59 1.79 -0.99
N LEU A 36 -4.75 0.95 -1.59
CA LEU A 36 -4.85 -0.50 -1.43
C LEU A 36 -4.64 -0.95 0.02
N ILE A 37 -3.69 -0.34 0.74
CA ILE A 37 -3.44 -0.64 2.17
C ILE A 37 -4.61 -0.22 3.06
N ALA A 38 -5.33 0.86 2.70
CA ALA A 38 -6.48 1.35 3.45
C ALA A 38 -7.76 0.50 3.28
N LEU A 39 -7.75 -0.48 2.37
CA LEU A 39 -8.88 -1.38 2.18
C LEU A 39 -8.96 -2.42 3.30
N ASP A 40 -10.17 -2.65 3.83
CA ASP A 40 -10.47 -3.74 4.78
C ASP A 40 -10.61 -5.10 4.06
N MET A 41 -9.65 -5.44 3.20
CA MET A 41 -9.60 -6.74 2.50
C MET A 41 -8.18 -7.14 2.12
N ASN A 42 -8.00 -8.44 1.88
CA ASN A 42 -6.75 -8.95 1.32
C ASN A 42 -6.62 -8.53 -0.14
N VAL A 43 -5.52 -7.86 -0.48
CA VAL A 43 -5.19 -7.49 -1.86
C VAL A 43 -4.17 -8.48 -2.40
N ILE A 44 -4.58 -9.26 -3.40
CA ILE A 44 -3.71 -10.23 -4.08
C ILE A 44 -3.25 -9.65 -5.40
N VAL A 45 -1.94 -9.54 -5.58
CA VAL A 45 -1.33 -9.06 -6.83
C VAL A 45 -0.49 -10.16 -7.43
N THR A 46 -0.65 -10.38 -8.74
CA THR A 46 0.14 -11.35 -9.49
C THR A 46 1.17 -10.62 -10.34
N ALA A 47 2.38 -11.17 -10.39
CA ALA A 47 3.46 -10.69 -11.23
C ALA A 47 4.08 -11.86 -11.99
N ARG A 48 4.55 -11.60 -13.21
CA ARG A 48 5.25 -12.61 -13.99
C ARG A 48 6.67 -12.77 -13.49
N GLN A 49 7.19 -13.99 -13.53
CA GLN A 49 8.59 -14.25 -13.22
C GLN A 49 9.49 -13.74 -14.35
N LYS A 50 10.64 -13.19 -13.97
CA LYS A 50 11.68 -12.70 -14.88
C LYS A 50 13.06 -13.13 -14.37
N THR A 51 13.99 -13.40 -15.28
CA THR A 51 15.37 -13.71 -14.93
C THR A 51 16.05 -12.50 -14.28
N GLN A 52 16.66 -12.71 -13.12
CA GLN A 52 17.55 -11.76 -12.48
C GLN A 52 18.97 -11.98 -13.01
N TYR A 53 19.61 -10.91 -13.48
CA TYR A 53 20.99 -10.95 -13.96
C TYR A 53 21.95 -10.45 -12.87
N ALA A 54 23.17 -10.98 -12.86
CA ALA A 54 24.21 -10.60 -11.91
C ALA A 54 24.72 -9.18 -12.18
N ASP A 55 24.92 -8.40 -11.11
CA ASP A 55 25.56 -7.09 -11.22
C ASP A 55 27.02 -7.25 -11.70
N GLY A 56 27.38 -6.54 -12.77
CA GLY A 56 28.75 -6.51 -13.30
C GLY A 56 29.10 -7.58 -14.34
N ALA A 57 28.20 -8.49 -14.70
CA ALA A 57 28.41 -9.46 -15.78
C ALA A 57 27.24 -9.46 -16.77
N PHE A 58 27.52 -9.16 -18.04
CA PHE A 58 26.51 -9.28 -19.09
C PHE A 58 25.96 -10.71 -19.14
N MET A 59 24.64 -10.84 -19.03
CA MET A 59 23.88 -12.08 -19.29
C MET A 59 24.15 -13.26 -18.35
N LYS A 60 24.81 -13.07 -17.20
CA LYS A 60 24.90 -14.14 -16.19
C LYS A 60 23.64 -14.16 -15.33
N ALA A 61 22.82 -15.20 -15.47
CA ALA A 61 21.65 -15.39 -14.61
C ALA A 61 22.10 -15.57 -13.15
N ALA A 62 21.63 -14.69 -12.27
CA ALA A 62 21.87 -14.73 -10.83
C ALA A 62 20.71 -15.36 -10.05
N GLY A 63 19.51 -15.40 -10.65
CA GLY A 63 18.34 -15.99 -10.04
C GLY A 63 17.06 -15.62 -10.79
N GLU A 64 15.95 -15.70 -10.07
CA GLU A 64 14.63 -15.35 -10.57
C GLU A 64 14.06 -14.21 -9.73
N THR A 65 13.44 -13.25 -10.39
CA THR A 65 12.74 -12.12 -9.79
C THR A 65 11.37 -11.97 -10.43
N PHE A 66 10.64 -10.92 -10.09
CA PHE A 66 9.33 -10.61 -10.65
C PHE A 66 9.40 -9.38 -11.57
N ASP A 67 8.45 -9.33 -12.49
CA ASP A 67 8.24 -8.20 -13.40
C ASP A 67 7.39 -7.14 -12.69
N GLY A 68 8.04 -6.10 -12.15
CA GLY A 68 7.37 -5.02 -11.43
C GLY A 68 8.30 -3.94 -10.92
N GLU A 69 7.73 -2.97 -10.21
CA GLU A 69 8.50 -1.87 -9.60
C GLU A 69 9.37 -2.41 -8.45
N LYS A 70 10.62 -1.93 -8.36
CA LYS A 70 11.66 -2.50 -7.48
C LYS A 70 11.30 -2.48 -5.99
N SER A 71 10.42 -1.59 -5.55
CA SER A 71 9.99 -1.46 -4.16
C SER A 71 8.82 -2.36 -3.77
N LEU A 72 8.15 -3.01 -4.73
CA LEU A 72 7.03 -3.93 -4.47
C LEU A 72 7.29 -4.97 -3.37
N PRO A 73 8.47 -5.60 -3.25
CA PRO A 73 8.72 -6.60 -2.21
C PRO A 73 8.67 -6.04 -0.80
N TYR A 74 8.90 -4.73 -0.64
CA TYR A 74 8.83 -4.07 0.66
C TYR A 74 7.39 -3.71 1.04
N LEU A 75 6.50 -3.56 0.04
CA LEU A 75 5.12 -3.14 0.20
C LEU A 75 4.18 -4.29 0.58
N PHE A 76 4.46 -5.52 0.11
CA PHE A 76 3.64 -6.69 0.43
C PHE A 76 4.09 -7.41 1.69
N ASP A 77 3.15 -7.87 2.50
CA ASP A 77 3.44 -8.64 3.72
C ASP A 77 3.86 -10.08 3.42
N THR A 78 3.28 -10.65 2.36
CA THR A 78 3.47 -12.04 1.96
C THR A 78 3.79 -12.13 0.47
N ILE A 79 4.83 -12.90 0.12
CA ILE A 79 5.27 -13.14 -1.25
C ILE A 79 5.45 -14.64 -1.44
N VAL A 80 4.70 -15.20 -2.39
CA VAL A 80 4.78 -16.63 -2.74
C VAL A 80 5.12 -16.75 -4.22
N ARG A 81 6.21 -17.45 -4.53
CA ARG A 81 6.53 -17.84 -5.90
C ARG A 81 5.76 -19.10 -6.26
N LEU A 82 4.95 -19.04 -7.30
CA LEU A 82 4.18 -20.17 -7.79
C LEU A 82 4.91 -20.87 -8.94
N TYR A 83 4.92 -22.20 -8.92
CA TYR A 83 5.45 -23.03 -9.99
C TYR A 83 4.66 -24.34 -10.11
N LYS A 84 4.82 -25.04 -11.23
CA LYS A 84 4.28 -26.41 -11.39
C LYS A 84 5.40 -27.41 -11.17
N ASP A 85 5.15 -28.46 -10.40
CA ASP A 85 6.10 -29.56 -10.26
C ASP A 85 6.00 -30.55 -11.44
N GLU A 86 6.87 -31.55 -11.45
CA GLU A 86 6.88 -32.63 -12.47
C GLU A 86 5.58 -33.43 -12.53
N LYS A 87 4.79 -33.43 -11.45
CA LYS A 87 3.48 -34.09 -11.34
C LYS A 87 2.34 -33.16 -11.76
N GLY A 88 2.63 -31.94 -12.22
CA GLY A 88 1.65 -30.94 -12.63
C GLY A 88 0.92 -30.24 -11.49
N ARG A 89 1.34 -30.45 -10.23
CA ARG A 89 0.75 -29.82 -9.05
C ARG A 89 1.20 -28.36 -8.94
N HIS A 90 0.29 -27.50 -8.48
CA HIS A 90 0.59 -26.10 -8.22
C HIS A 90 1.30 -25.96 -6.89
N MET A 91 2.59 -25.66 -6.93
CA MET A 91 3.46 -25.50 -5.77
C MET A 91 3.74 -24.02 -5.50
N GLY A 92 3.96 -23.70 -4.23
CA GLY A 92 4.35 -22.38 -3.76
C GLY A 92 5.63 -22.45 -2.94
N VAL A 93 6.53 -21.49 -3.15
CA VAL A 93 7.66 -21.22 -2.25
C VAL A 93 7.41 -19.89 -1.57
N CYS A 94 7.41 -19.89 -0.24
CA CYS A 94 7.33 -18.66 0.53
C CYS A 94 8.67 -17.91 0.44
N LEU A 95 8.68 -16.75 -0.21
CA LEU A 95 9.85 -15.86 -0.28
C LEU A 95 9.84 -14.82 0.83
N LYS A 96 8.64 -14.44 1.28
CA LYS A 96 8.41 -13.50 2.38
C LYS A 96 7.08 -13.84 3.06
N ASP A 97 7.06 -13.83 4.37
CA ASP A 97 5.83 -13.92 5.16
C ASP A 97 6.00 -13.18 6.48
N ARG A 98 5.20 -12.13 6.69
CA ARG A 98 5.16 -11.41 7.98
C ARG A 98 4.22 -12.04 8.99
N SER A 99 3.31 -12.92 8.55
CA SER A 99 2.40 -13.62 9.46
C SER A 99 3.07 -14.76 10.22
N ASN A 100 4.20 -15.27 9.70
CA ASN A 100 4.90 -16.47 10.18
C ASN A 100 4.02 -17.73 10.22
N LYS A 101 3.00 -17.79 9.36
CA LYS A 101 2.06 -18.91 9.28
C LYS A 101 2.32 -19.80 8.06
N LEU A 102 2.94 -19.27 7.00
CA LEU A 102 3.18 -20.08 5.81
C LEU A 102 4.31 -21.10 6.03
N PRO A 103 4.24 -22.26 5.36
CA PRO A 103 5.32 -23.23 5.38
C PRO A 103 6.62 -22.64 4.84
N LYS A 104 7.73 -22.96 5.50
CA LYS A 104 9.09 -22.58 5.05
C LYS A 104 9.52 -23.38 3.83
N GLU A 105 9.12 -24.64 3.78
CA GLU A 105 9.38 -25.54 2.66
C GLU A 105 8.34 -25.35 1.55
N PRO A 106 8.64 -25.75 0.30
CA PRO A 106 7.67 -25.71 -0.78
C PRO A 106 6.40 -26.49 -0.42
N PHE A 107 5.24 -25.86 -0.64
CA PHE A 107 3.94 -26.42 -0.28
C PHE A 107 3.01 -26.43 -1.49
N GLU A 108 2.04 -27.35 -1.49
CA GLU A 108 1.02 -27.37 -2.53
C GLU A 108 0.00 -26.24 -2.28
N CYS A 109 -0.16 -25.34 -3.25
CA CYS A 109 -1.07 -24.20 -3.14
C CYS A 109 -2.52 -24.65 -3.29
N ARG A 110 -3.10 -25.10 -2.19
CA ARG A 110 -4.51 -25.47 -2.07
C ARG A 110 -5.23 -24.49 -1.16
N TYR A 111 -6.47 -24.15 -1.52
CA TYR A 111 -7.28 -23.25 -0.71
C TYR A 111 -7.47 -23.76 0.73
N GLN A 112 -7.62 -25.07 0.89
CA GLN A 112 -7.76 -25.73 2.20
C GLN A 112 -6.57 -25.46 3.14
N LEU A 113 -5.34 -25.44 2.60
CA LEU A 113 -4.16 -25.11 3.40
C LEU A 113 -4.26 -23.69 3.97
N PHE A 114 -4.75 -22.73 3.16
CA PHE A 114 -4.94 -21.37 3.65
C PHE A 114 -6.05 -21.28 4.70
N GLU A 115 -7.13 -22.05 4.58
CA GLU A 115 -8.17 -22.14 5.62
C GLU A 115 -7.61 -22.67 6.95
N GLU A 116 -6.76 -23.69 6.91
CA GLU A 116 -6.12 -24.27 8.10
C GLU A 116 -5.17 -23.27 8.77
N LEU A 117 -4.40 -22.51 7.98
CA LEU A 117 -3.40 -21.57 8.51
C LEU A 117 -4.01 -20.26 9.02
N PHE A 118 -4.96 -19.68 8.29
CA PHE A 118 -5.49 -18.35 8.56
C PHE A 118 -6.88 -18.36 9.22
N GLY A 119 -7.55 -19.52 9.23
CA GLY A 119 -8.91 -19.67 9.74
C GLY A 119 -9.94 -19.27 8.69
N LYS A 120 -10.98 -20.11 8.56
CA LYS A 120 -12.08 -19.91 7.61
C LYS A 120 -12.84 -18.60 7.84
N ASP A 121 -13.07 -18.24 9.09
CA ASP A 121 -13.81 -17.02 9.45
C ASP A 121 -13.08 -15.76 8.97
N THR A 122 -11.75 -15.75 9.06
CA THR A 122 -10.92 -14.64 8.57
C THR A 122 -10.99 -14.51 7.05
N LEU A 123 -10.93 -15.63 6.32
CA LEU A 123 -10.90 -15.63 4.85
C LEU A 123 -12.28 -15.32 4.23
N THR A 124 -13.35 -15.74 4.89
CA THR A 124 -14.73 -15.56 4.42
C THR A 124 -15.40 -14.29 4.93
N ARG A 125 -14.72 -13.54 5.81
CA ARG A 125 -15.20 -12.25 6.30
C ARG A 125 -15.51 -11.32 5.13
N LYS A 126 -16.72 -10.76 5.11
CA LYS A 126 -17.08 -9.70 4.16
C LYS A 126 -16.31 -8.43 4.49
N ALA A 127 -15.70 -7.84 3.46
CA ALA A 127 -15.04 -6.54 3.57
C ALA A 127 -16.05 -5.49 4.03
N LYS A 128 -15.65 -4.64 4.99
CA LYS A 128 -16.45 -3.49 5.40
C LYS A 128 -15.95 -2.26 4.62
N PRO A 129 -16.83 -1.45 4.03
CA PRO A 129 -16.41 -0.19 3.42
C PRO A 129 -15.73 0.71 4.46
N THR A 130 -14.50 1.15 4.17
CA THR A 130 -13.81 2.14 4.99
C THR A 130 -14.48 3.50 4.78
N ALA A 131 -15.22 3.99 5.77
CA ALA A 131 -15.85 5.30 5.71
C ALA A 131 -14.79 6.41 5.84
N LEU A 132 -14.72 7.30 4.84
CA LEU A 132 -13.93 8.51 4.93
C LEU A 132 -14.59 9.51 5.89
N ALA A 133 -13.79 10.43 6.42
CA ALA A 133 -14.25 11.50 7.28
C ALA A 133 -15.29 12.35 6.55
N SER A 134 -16.39 12.67 7.23
CA SER A 134 -17.41 13.56 6.68
C SER A 134 -16.89 14.99 6.57
N GLU A 135 -17.50 15.79 5.69
CA GLU A 135 -17.16 17.22 5.57
C GLU A 135 -17.36 17.98 6.88
N GLU A 136 -18.35 17.59 7.70
CA GLU A 136 -18.56 18.15 9.04
C GLU A 136 -17.40 17.82 9.99
N GLN A 137 -16.92 16.57 9.99
CA GLN A 137 -15.76 16.17 10.80
C GLN A 137 -14.52 16.95 10.37
N LYS A 138 -14.27 17.05 9.07
CA LYS A 138 -13.14 17.84 8.52
C LYS A 138 -13.24 19.30 8.91
N ALA A 139 -14.42 19.91 8.81
CA ALA A 139 -14.65 21.31 9.19
C ALA A 139 -14.39 21.55 10.68
N LYS A 140 -14.86 20.66 11.57
CA LYS A 140 -14.59 20.75 13.01
C LYS A 140 -13.09 20.62 13.33
N ILE A 141 -12.39 19.70 12.67
CA ILE A 141 -10.94 19.55 12.84
C ILE A 141 -10.22 20.84 12.40
N ARG A 142 -10.58 21.42 11.24
CA ARG A 142 -10.01 22.70 10.77
C ARG A 142 -10.24 23.82 11.79
N ALA A 143 -11.47 23.97 12.29
CA ALA A 143 -11.81 24.99 13.29
C ALA A 143 -11.01 24.83 14.59
N HIS A 144 -10.75 23.59 15.03
CA HIS A 144 -9.93 23.35 16.22
C HIS A 144 -8.43 23.60 15.99
N ILE A 145 -7.91 23.26 14.80
CA ILE A 145 -6.53 23.57 14.41
C ILE A 145 -6.30 25.09 14.44
N GLU A 146 -7.22 25.86 13.87
CA GLU A 146 -7.19 27.32 13.86
C GLU A 146 -7.28 27.90 15.27
N ARG A 147 -8.24 27.43 16.08
CA ARG A 147 -8.43 27.91 17.46
C ARG A 147 -7.23 27.65 18.35
N LEU A 148 -6.56 26.50 18.19
CA LEU A 148 -5.38 26.13 18.96
C LEU A 148 -4.08 26.67 18.34
N ALA A 149 -4.16 27.46 17.26
CA ALA A 149 -3.03 28.01 16.53
C ALA A 149 -1.94 26.97 16.24
N MET A 150 -2.35 25.77 15.83
CA MET A 150 -1.40 24.67 15.65
C MET A 150 -0.50 24.91 14.42
N PRO A 151 0.83 24.79 14.56
CA PRO A 151 1.74 24.88 13.42
C PRO A 151 1.42 23.80 12.37
N ALA A 152 1.54 24.14 11.08
CA ALA A 152 1.25 23.23 9.98
C ALA A 152 2.06 21.92 10.05
N GLU A 153 3.32 21.99 10.51
CA GLU A 153 4.18 20.82 10.71
C GLU A 153 3.63 19.87 11.79
N HIS A 154 3.08 20.42 12.87
CA HIS A 154 2.46 19.62 13.93
C HIS A 154 1.17 18.95 13.44
N VAL A 155 0.38 19.65 12.62
CA VAL A 155 -0.81 19.10 11.99
C VAL A 155 -0.43 17.95 11.07
N SER A 156 0.52 18.15 10.16
CA SER A 156 0.99 17.13 9.22
C SER A 156 1.52 15.89 9.97
N LYS A 157 2.35 16.08 11.00
CA LYS A 157 2.87 14.97 11.82
C LYS A 157 1.75 14.19 12.52
N ARG A 158 0.71 14.89 12.99
CA ARG A 158 -0.45 14.23 13.62
C ARG A 158 -1.29 13.47 12.61
N LEU A 159 -1.55 14.02 11.42
CA LEU A 159 -2.27 13.32 10.37
C LEU A 159 -1.50 12.07 9.91
N ALA A 160 -0.18 12.20 9.74
CA ALA A 160 0.69 11.09 9.36
C ALA A 160 0.66 9.94 10.39
N ALA A 161 0.47 10.23 11.68
CA ALA A 161 0.32 9.20 12.72
C ALA A 161 -0.95 8.34 12.56
N TYR A 162 -1.94 8.84 11.83
CA TYR A 162 -3.15 8.09 11.45
C TYR A 162 -3.13 7.66 9.97
N GLY A 163 -1.96 7.72 9.32
CA GLY A 163 -1.80 7.31 7.92
C GLY A 163 -2.38 8.28 6.89
N ALA A 164 -2.71 9.51 7.29
CA ALA A 164 -3.29 10.53 6.42
C ALA A 164 -2.25 11.62 6.06
N GLU A 165 -2.18 12.02 4.78
CA GLU A 165 -1.34 13.16 4.36
C GLU A 165 -2.13 14.47 4.42
N SER A 166 -3.44 14.38 4.24
CA SER A 166 -4.39 15.47 4.29
C SER A 166 -5.62 15.11 5.13
N LEU A 167 -6.49 16.10 5.39
CA LEU A 167 -7.78 15.84 6.05
C LEU A 167 -8.73 14.99 5.18
N ASP A 168 -8.49 14.95 3.86
CA ASP A 168 -9.32 14.17 2.94
C ASP A 168 -9.00 12.67 3.00
N ASP A 169 -7.81 12.32 3.46
CA ASP A 169 -7.37 10.93 3.64
C ASP A 169 -7.79 10.33 4.99
N LEU A 170 -8.40 11.13 5.88
CA LEU A 170 -8.85 10.64 7.17
C LEU A 170 -10.05 9.71 7.03
N THR A 171 -9.98 8.56 7.69
CA THR A 171 -11.16 7.73 7.98
C THR A 171 -12.05 8.42 9.02
N ALA A 172 -13.35 8.17 9.00
CA ALA A 172 -14.30 8.66 9.99
C ALA A 172 -13.88 8.31 11.44
N GLU A 173 -13.38 7.10 11.66
CA GLU A 173 -12.91 6.65 12.98
C GLU A 173 -11.70 7.46 13.48
N SER A 174 -10.68 7.63 12.62
CA SER A 174 -9.51 8.45 12.95
C SER A 174 -9.89 9.92 13.18
N ALA A 175 -10.83 10.46 12.40
CA ALA A 175 -11.34 11.81 12.58
C ALA A 175 -12.02 11.98 13.95
N ASP A 176 -12.83 11.02 14.39
CA ASP A 176 -13.46 11.04 15.72
C ASP A 176 -12.43 10.99 16.86
N ILE A 177 -11.38 10.16 16.71
CA ILE A 177 -10.29 10.10 17.70
C ILE A 177 -9.56 11.45 17.78
N ILE A 178 -9.27 12.06 16.64
CA ILE A 178 -8.61 13.38 16.58
C ILE A 178 -9.51 14.44 17.22
N LEU A 179 -10.79 14.48 16.89
CA LEU A 179 -11.76 15.42 17.45
C LEU A 179 -11.83 15.30 18.97
N ARG A 180 -11.98 14.10 19.52
CA ARG A 180 -11.97 13.88 20.97
C ARG A 180 -10.71 14.41 21.64
N LYS A 181 -9.54 14.21 21.01
CA LYS A 181 -8.26 14.71 21.54
C LYS A 181 -8.17 16.24 21.47
N LEU A 182 -8.67 16.86 20.41
CA LEU A 182 -8.67 18.32 20.25
C LEU A 182 -9.68 18.99 21.20
N GLU A 183 -10.86 18.39 21.38
CA GLU A 183 -11.86 18.82 22.36
C GLU A 183 -11.31 18.73 23.78
N ALA A 184 -10.68 17.61 24.15
CA ALA A 184 -10.04 17.44 25.45
C ALA A 184 -8.87 18.41 25.68
N ALA A 185 -8.09 18.72 24.64
CA ALA A 185 -7.02 19.70 24.73
C ALA A 185 -7.55 21.13 24.93
N ALA A 186 -8.72 21.42 24.36
CA ALA A 186 -9.31 22.74 24.45
C ALA A 186 -10.22 22.95 25.68
N SER A 187 -10.62 21.88 26.37
CA SER A 187 -11.32 21.96 27.66
C SER A 187 -10.37 22.07 28.85
N LYS A 188 -9.05 21.80 28.66
CA LYS A 188 -8.04 22.09 29.68
C LYS A 188 -7.82 23.61 29.76
N PRO A 189 -8.02 24.24 30.93
CA PRO A 189 -7.64 25.65 31.10
C PRO A 189 -6.13 25.80 30.91
N ALA A 190 -5.72 26.88 30.23
CA ALA A 190 -4.31 27.21 30.09
C ALA A 190 -3.70 27.38 31.49
N GLU A 191 -2.71 26.55 31.84
CA GLU A 191 -1.92 26.75 33.06
C GLU A 191 -1.27 28.14 32.98
N PRO A 192 -1.50 29.04 33.96
CA PRO A 192 -0.81 30.31 34.00
C PRO A 192 0.67 30.07 34.32
N ALA A 193 1.54 30.67 33.50
CA ALA A 193 2.98 30.76 33.72
C ALA A 193 3.34 31.67 34.90
#